data_AF-S9PN18-F1
#
_entry.id   AF-S9PN18-F1
#
_cell.length_a   1.000
_cell.length_b   1.000
_cell.length_c   1.000
_cell.angle_alpha   90.00
_cell.angle_beta   90.00
_cell.angle_gamma   90.00
#
_symmetry.space_group_name_H-M   'P 1'
#
loop_
_entity.id
_entity.type
_entity.pdbx_description
1 polymer ?
#
loop_
_entity_poly.entity_id
_entity_poly.type
_entity_poly.pdbx_seq_one_letter_code
_entity_poly.pdbx_strand_id
1 'polypeptide(L)'
;MKKTLLFSVGIALMTTACGPADTTETEVPGPAQNHGALYGEVQKVVGDTPCPTGYSIATPNDALANQNTICGKMGTWDIARLSGSGAMKGPGYGCAITSYEAAPLGNTLCKLPGQTNLVEVFGDSPCGAGRTLLTPQEARTRQSEVCAKLDMWDIARLDGGGAMKGSGYGCVITDQETQKLGHALCKSLN
;
A
#
# COMPACT_ATOMS: atom_id res chain seq x y z
N MET A 1 32.31 -68.86 29.02
CA MET A 1 33.62 -68.25 29.35
C MET A 1 33.46 -66.73 29.35
N LYS A 2 33.84 -66.05 30.45
CA LYS A 2 34.30 -64.64 30.62
C LYS A 2 33.51 -63.54 29.87
N LYS A 3 32.90 -62.50 30.48
CA LYS A 3 33.38 -61.53 31.50
C LYS A 3 32.16 -60.70 31.99
N THR A 4 31.90 -60.53 33.29
CA THR A 4 32.35 -59.40 34.18
C THR A 4 31.49 -58.13 33.98
N LEU A 5 30.51 -57.86 34.85
CA LEU A 5 30.53 -56.94 36.04
C LEU A 5 30.56 -55.46 35.62
N LEU A 6 29.53 -54.62 35.86
CA LEU A 6 29.13 -53.84 37.05
C LEU A 6 28.50 -52.54 36.44
N PHE A 7 27.64 -51.70 37.03
CA PHE A 7 27.53 -51.15 38.38
C PHE A 7 26.10 -50.60 38.54
N SER A 8 25.60 -50.75 39.75
CA SER A 8 24.43 -50.10 40.33
C SER A 8 24.62 -48.58 40.46
N VAL A 9 23.50 -47.84 40.47
CA VAL A 9 23.09 -46.63 41.24
C VAL A 9 21.99 -45.98 40.38
N GLY A 10 20.75 -45.77 40.80
CA GLY A 10 20.25 -45.49 42.13
C GLY A 10 19.75 -44.03 42.19
N ILE A 11 18.52 -43.81 41.70
CA ILE A 11 17.51 -42.84 42.18
C ILE A 11 17.81 -41.34 42.07
N ALA A 12 16.95 -40.60 41.34
CA ALA A 12 16.10 -39.54 41.92
C ALA A 12 15.11 -38.99 40.89
N LEU A 13 13.82 -39.04 41.25
CA LEU A 13 12.72 -38.36 40.58
C LEU A 13 12.90 -36.84 40.64
N MET A 14 12.67 -36.16 39.51
CA MET A 14 12.06 -34.83 39.49
C MET A 14 11.07 -34.79 38.32
N THR A 15 9.78 -34.75 38.68
CA THR A 15 8.65 -34.56 37.79
C THR A 15 8.66 -33.14 37.23
N THR A 16 8.73 -33.00 35.91
CA THR A 16 8.22 -31.81 35.22
C THR A 16 7.19 -32.26 34.19
N ALA A 17 5.96 -31.81 34.40
CA ALA A 17 4.83 -32.04 33.54
C ALA A 17 5.04 -31.31 32.21
N CYS A 18 5.09 -32.05 31.11
CA CYS A 18 4.87 -31.51 29.77
C CYS A 18 3.43 -31.86 29.39
N GLY A 19 2.55 -30.86 29.40
CA GLY A 19 1.20 -30.96 28.87
C GLY A 19 1.19 -31.14 27.34
N PRO A 20 0.05 -31.55 26.77
CA PRO A 20 -0.08 -31.75 25.33
C PRO A 20 0.06 -30.43 24.58
N ALA A 21 0.81 -30.46 23.48
CA ALA A 21 0.94 -29.36 22.52
C ALA A 21 -0.41 -29.15 21.82
N ASP A 22 -1.22 -28.24 22.36
CA ASP A 22 -2.37 -27.67 21.68
C ASP A 22 -1.86 -26.55 20.77
N THR A 23 -1.73 -26.86 19.47
CA THR A 23 -1.37 -25.87 18.45
C THR A 23 -2.64 -25.17 17.99
N THR A 24 -3.08 -24.22 18.81
CA THR A 24 -4.00 -23.17 18.36
C THR A 24 -3.18 -22.19 17.53
N GLU A 25 -3.21 -22.36 16.19
CA GLU A 25 -2.83 -21.32 15.25
C GLU A 25 -3.74 -20.11 15.51
N THR A 26 -3.20 -19.15 16.27
CA THR A 26 -3.75 -17.80 16.32
C THR A 26 -3.48 -17.19 14.95
N GLU A 27 -4.52 -17.18 14.13
CA GLU A 27 -4.61 -16.40 12.90
C GLU A 27 -4.19 -14.96 13.23
N VAL A 28 -3.03 -14.55 12.74
CA VAL A 28 -2.64 -13.13 12.73
C VAL A 28 -3.51 -12.48 11.66
N PRO A 29 -4.42 -11.55 12.00
CA PRO A 29 -5.12 -10.80 10.98
C PRO A 29 -4.08 -9.91 10.29
N GLY A 30 -3.70 -10.29 9.08
CA GLY A 30 -2.91 -9.42 8.21
C GLY A 30 -3.64 -8.09 8.01
N PRO A 31 -2.91 -6.98 7.80
CA PRO A 31 -3.54 -5.68 7.66
C PRO A 31 -4.55 -5.71 6.51
N ALA A 32 -5.81 -5.44 6.84
CA ALA A 32 -6.91 -5.33 5.89
C ALA A 32 -6.56 -4.28 4.82
N GLN A 33 -6.25 -4.73 3.61
CA GLN A 33 -6.02 -3.86 2.46
C GLN A 33 -7.38 -3.41 1.94
N ASN A 34 -7.85 -2.28 2.46
CA ASN A 34 -9.14 -1.72 2.12
C ASN A 34 -9.05 -1.00 0.76
N HIS A 35 -9.81 -1.52 -0.20
CA HIS A 35 -9.86 -1.11 -1.60
C HIS A 35 -10.42 0.32 -1.73
N GLY A 36 -9.52 1.31 -1.85
CA GLY A 36 -9.85 2.69 -2.21
C GLY A 36 -9.72 2.89 -3.71
N ALA A 37 -10.86 2.92 -4.40
CA ALA A 37 -10.93 3.12 -5.83
C ALA A 37 -10.61 4.56 -6.27
N LEU A 38 -10.05 4.65 -7.48
CA LEU A 38 -9.98 5.79 -8.42
C LEU A 38 -8.83 6.79 -8.26
N TYR A 39 -7.60 6.42 -8.61
CA TYR A 39 -6.60 7.42 -9.04
C TYR A 39 -5.67 6.94 -10.17
N GLY A 40 -5.73 7.69 -11.28
CA GLY A 40 -5.02 7.44 -12.55
C GLY A 40 -5.83 6.54 -13.48
N GLU A 41 -6.30 7.04 -14.61
CA GLU A 41 -6.75 6.16 -15.68
C GLU A 41 -5.56 5.31 -16.11
N VAL A 42 -5.52 4.06 -15.63
CA VAL A 42 -4.51 3.09 -16.04
C VAL A 42 -4.93 2.52 -17.38
N GLN A 43 -4.02 2.60 -18.34
CA GLN A 43 -4.15 2.03 -19.67
C GLN A 43 -3.03 1.03 -19.94
N LYS A 44 -3.37 0.01 -20.71
CA LYS A 44 -2.40 -0.94 -21.24
C LYS A 44 -1.78 -0.37 -22.51
N VAL A 45 -0.46 -0.31 -22.55
CA VAL A 45 0.33 0.00 -23.74
C VAL A 45 1.00 -1.29 -24.21
N VAL A 46 0.97 -1.54 -25.51
CA VAL A 46 1.61 -2.74 -26.10
C VAL A 46 3.12 -2.58 -26.07
N GLY A 47 3.82 -3.64 -25.64
CA GLY A 47 5.27 -3.71 -25.47
C GLY A 47 5.76 -3.35 -24.07
N ASP A 48 6.90 -3.91 -23.67
CA ASP A 48 7.68 -3.50 -22.49
C ASP A 48 8.45 -2.21 -22.82
N THR A 49 7.73 -1.09 -22.82
CA THR A 49 8.19 0.18 -23.38
C THR A 49 7.89 1.34 -22.43
N PRO A 50 8.63 2.45 -22.53
CA PRO A 50 8.28 3.67 -21.79
C PRO A 50 6.85 4.13 -22.11
N CYS A 51 6.22 4.76 -21.13
CA CYS A 51 4.88 5.30 -21.32
C CYS A 51 4.87 6.53 -22.25
N PRO A 52 3.74 6.79 -22.94
CA PRO A 52 3.56 8.01 -23.74
C PRO A 52 3.80 9.29 -22.93
N THR A 53 4.07 10.39 -23.62
CA THR A 53 4.24 11.71 -22.98
C THR A 53 3.04 12.04 -22.09
N GLY A 54 3.31 12.47 -20.86
CA GLY A 54 2.29 12.77 -19.86
C GLY A 54 1.83 11.57 -19.03
N TYR A 55 2.37 10.37 -19.25
CA TYR A 55 2.10 9.17 -18.46
C TYR A 55 3.37 8.68 -17.77
N SER A 56 3.20 7.92 -16.69
CA SER A 56 4.26 7.17 -16.02
C SER A 56 3.89 5.70 -15.88
N ILE A 57 4.88 4.82 -15.73
CA ILE A 57 4.61 3.38 -15.51
C ILE A 57 3.92 3.23 -14.15
N ALA A 58 2.82 2.49 -14.13
CA ALA A 58 2.08 2.18 -12.91
C ALA A 58 2.93 1.36 -11.93
N THR A 59 2.77 1.58 -10.64
CA THR A 59 3.45 0.84 -9.57
C THR A 59 2.68 -0.43 -9.20
N PRO A 60 3.31 -1.41 -8.51
CA PRO A 60 2.60 -2.51 -7.86
C PRO A 60 1.44 -2.07 -6.96
N ASN A 61 1.60 -0.96 -6.24
CA ASN A 61 0.54 -0.43 -5.39
C ASN A 61 -0.63 0.14 -6.19
N ASP A 62 -0.36 0.83 -7.32
CA ASP A 62 -1.44 1.28 -8.21
C ASP A 62 -2.23 0.09 -8.77
N ALA A 63 -1.53 -1.00 -9.11
CA ALA A 63 -2.13 -2.22 -9.62
C ALA A 63 -2.98 -2.92 -8.56
N LEU A 64 -2.50 -3.03 -7.32
CA LEU A 64 -3.26 -3.62 -6.21
C LEU A 64 -4.50 -2.80 -5.87
N ALA A 65 -4.37 -1.47 -5.82
CA ALA A 65 -5.48 -0.57 -5.52
C ALA A 65 -6.60 -0.60 -6.58
N ASN A 66 -6.29 -0.98 -7.83
CA ASN A 66 -7.22 -0.96 -8.95
C ASN A 66 -7.29 -2.32 -9.70
N GLN A 67 -6.98 -3.42 -9.01
CA GLN A 67 -6.70 -4.72 -9.62
C GLN A 67 -7.83 -5.19 -10.54
N ASN A 68 -9.07 -5.18 -10.06
CA ASN A 68 -10.23 -5.63 -10.86
C ASN A 68 -10.44 -4.75 -12.10
N THR A 69 -10.33 -3.44 -11.94
CA THR A 69 -10.49 -2.47 -13.03
C THR A 69 -9.42 -2.62 -14.10
N ILE A 70 -8.15 -2.74 -13.68
CA ILE A 70 -7.03 -2.90 -14.62
C ILE A 70 -7.10 -4.27 -15.30
N CYS A 71 -7.36 -5.33 -14.54
CA CYS A 71 -7.44 -6.68 -15.09
C CYS A 71 -8.55 -6.81 -16.14
N GLY A 72 -9.70 -6.15 -15.93
CA GLY A 72 -10.79 -6.11 -16.92
C GLY A 72 -10.44 -5.37 -18.22
N LYS A 73 -9.40 -4.53 -18.23
CA LYS A 73 -8.87 -3.86 -19.43
C LYS A 73 -7.73 -4.64 -20.11
N MET A 74 -7.23 -5.70 -19.47
CA MET A 74 -6.19 -6.55 -20.01
C MET A 74 -6.79 -7.67 -20.84
N GLY A 75 -6.08 -8.10 -21.87
CA GLY A 75 -6.37 -9.35 -22.58
C GLY A 75 -6.14 -10.55 -21.68
N THR A 76 -6.82 -11.67 -21.97
CA THR A 76 -6.83 -12.88 -21.13
C THR A 76 -5.44 -13.33 -20.70
N TRP A 77 -4.47 -13.29 -21.61
CA TRP A 77 -3.11 -13.76 -21.40
C TRP A 77 -2.07 -12.63 -21.43
N ASP A 78 -2.51 -11.37 -21.29
CA ASP A 78 -1.58 -10.26 -21.22
C ASP A 78 -0.73 -10.35 -19.95
N ILE A 79 0.54 -9.98 -20.07
CA ILE A 79 1.41 -9.71 -18.94
C ILE A 79 2.00 -8.33 -19.18
N ALA A 80 1.85 -7.45 -18.19
CA ALA A 80 2.17 -6.04 -18.32
C ALA A 80 3.15 -5.57 -17.24
N ARG A 81 4.16 -4.80 -17.67
CA ARG A 81 5.18 -4.20 -16.85
C ARG A 81 4.59 -3.18 -15.87
N LEU A 82 5.07 -3.26 -14.63
CA LEU A 82 4.94 -2.23 -13.61
C LEU A 82 6.32 -1.65 -13.28
N SER A 83 6.34 -0.46 -12.66
CA SER A 83 7.57 0.18 -12.21
C SER A 83 8.31 -0.67 -11.19
N GLY A 84 9.64 -0.55 -11.11
CA GLY A 84 10.45 -1.31 -10.15
C GLY A 84 10.52 -2.81 -10.49
N SER A 85 10.42 -3.13 -11.78
CA SER A 85 10.44 -4.50 -12.31
C SER A 85 9.24 -5.37 -11.92
N GLY A 86 8.16 -4.81 -11.37
CA GLY A 86 6.94 -5.55 -11.12
C GLY A 86 6.19 -5.96 -12.39
N ALA A 87 5.16 -6.79 -12.22
CA ALA A 87 4.25 -7.17 -13.30
C ALA A 87 2.83 -7.37 -12.80
N MET A 88 1.86 -7.15 -13.69
CA MET A 88 0.47 -7.58 -13.52
C MET A 88 0.10 -8.50 -14.68
N LYS A 89 -0.65 -9.57 -14.39
CA LYS A 89 -1.11 -10.55 -15.37
C LYS A 89 -2.60 -10.39 -15.64
N GLY A 90 -3.02 -10.80 -16.83
CA GLY A 90 -4.41 -10.78 -17.26
C GLY A 90 -5.28 -11.83 -16.54
N PRO A 91 -6.59 -11.85 -16.83
CA PRO A 91 -7.55 -12.66 -16.10
C PRO A 91 -7.35 -14.17 -16.26
N GLY A 92 -6.76 -14.64 -17.37
CA GLY A 92 -6.39 -16.06 -17.56
C GLY A 92 -5.34 -16.54 -16.56
N TYR A 93 -4.59 -15.61 -15.95
CA TYR A 93 -3.62 -15.88 -14.89
C TYR A 93 -4.14 -15.44 -13.50
N GLY A 94 -5.44 -15.21 -13.34
CA GLY A 94 -6.04 -14.81 -12.07
C GLY A 94 -5.69 -13.39 -11.63
N CYS A 95 -5.40 -12.49 -12.57
CA CYS A 95 -5.05 -11.09 -12.29
C CYS A 95 -3.82 -10.91 -11.37
N ALA A 96 -2.91 -11.89 -11.33
CA ALA A 96 -1.80 -11.91 -10.38
C ALA A 96 -0.87 -10.69 -10.54
N ILE A 97 -0.44 -10.13 -9.42
CA ILE A 97 0.52 -9.01 -9.35
C ILE A 97 1.79 -9.51 -8.66
N THR A 98 2.95 -9.22 -9.25
CA THR A 98 4.26 -9.56 -8.67
C THR A 98 5.11 -8.30 -8.49
N SER A 99 5.93 -8.28 -7.44
CA SER A 99 6.87 -7.19 -7.18
C SER A 99 8.11 -7.26 -8.07
N TYR A 100 8.37 -8.40 -8.71
CA TYR A 100 9.53 -8.60 -9.58
C TYR A 100 9.20 -9.61 -10.69
N GLU A 101 9.61 -9.28 -11.91
CA GLU A 101 9.51 -10.09 -13.11
C GLU A 101 10.69 -9.74 -14.03
N ALA A 102 11.62 -10.68 -14.20
CA ALA A 102 12.85 -10.46 -14.95
C ALA A 102 12.67 -10.65 -16.46
N ALA A 103 11.62 -11.35 -16.88
CA ALA A 103 11.37 -11.59 -18.30
C ALA A 103 10.94 -10.30 -19.02
N PRO A 104 11.29 -10.11 -20.30
CA PRO A 104 10.68 -9.07 -21.12
C PRO A 104 9.18 -9.35 -21.29
N LEU A 105 8.36 -8.32 -21.19
CA LEU A 105 6.90 -8.45 -21.20
C LEU A 105 6.25 -7.98 -22.49
N GLY A 106 5.01 -8.42 -22.71
CA GLY A 106 4.24 -8.07 -23.91
C GLY A 106 3.56 -6.71 -23.82
N ASN A 107 3.46 -6.12 -22.63
CA ASN A 107 2.73 -4.87 -22.39
C ASN A 107 3.37 -4.07 -21.25
N THR A 108 2.94 -2.82 -21.09
CA THR A 108 3.25 -1.93 -19.97
C THR A 108 1.97 -1.30 -19.46
N LEU A 109 1.78 -1.20 -18.14
CA LEU A 109 0.69 -0.43 -17.57
C LEU A 109 1.14 1.01 -17.35
N CYS A 110 0.50 1.92 -18.06
CA CYS A 110 0.76 3.34 -17.98
C CYS A 110 -0.38 4.01 -17.26
N LYS A 111 -0.05 4.85 -16.29
CA LYS A 111 -0.99 5.71 -15.59
C LYS A 111 -0.72 7.15 -15.96
N LEU A 112 -1.77 7.95 -16.05
CA LEU A 112 -1.55 9.38 -15.86
C LEU A 112 -0.95 9.55 -14.46
N PRO A 113 0.06 10.44 -14.28
CA PRO A 113 0.38 10.91 -12.94
C PRO A 113 -0.96 11.36 -12.37
N GLY A 114 -1.34 10.78 -11.23
CA GLY A 114 -2.64 11.08 -10.63
C GLY A 114 -2.77 12.59 -10.63
N GLN A 115 -3.75 13.13 -11.36
CA GLN A 115 -4.11 14.53 -11.21
C GLN A 115 -4.75 14.66 -9.84
N THR A 116 -3.92 14.60 -8.83
CA THR A 116 -4.26 15.24 -7.60
C THR A 116 -3.89 16.69 -7.91
N ASN A 117 -4.90 17.49 -8.22
CA ASN A 117 -4.83 18.92 -7.95
C ASN A 117 -4.79 19.10 -6.42
N LEU A 118 -3.80 18.45 -5.79
CA LEU A 118 -3.55 18.47 -4.38
C LEU A 118 -2.71 19.70 -4.12
N VAL A 119 -3.30 20.59 -3.36
CA VAL A 119 -2.63 21.80 -2.92
C VAL A 119 -2.72 21.82 -1.41
N GLU A 120 -1.58 22.07 -0.80
CA GLU A 120 -1.57 22.58 0.55
C GLU A 120 -2.02 24.05 0.50
N VAL A 121 -2.90 24.42 1.42
CA VAL A 121 -3.39 25.79 1.58
C VAL A 121 -3.08 26.22 2.99
N PHE A 122 -2.59 27.46 3.13
CA PHE A 122 -2.35 28.03 4.45
C PHE A 122 -3.67 28.29 5.19
N GLY A 123 -3.70 27.90 6.45
CA GLY A 123 -4.83 28.01 7.37
C GLY A 123 -5.69 26.75 7.47
N ASP A 124 -6.36 26.61 8.61
CA ASP A 124 -7.32 25.54 8.93
C ASP A 124 -8.71 25.73 8.27
N SER A 125 -8.75 26.46 7.15
CA SER A 125 -9.98 26.96 6.53
C SER A 125 -10.41 26.08 5.36
N PRO A 126 -11.71 26.07 5.00
CA PRO A 126 -12.18 25.25 3.90
C PRO A 126 -11.49 25.66 2.61
N CYS A 127 -11.26 24.67 1.76
CA CYS A 127 -10.68 24.86 0.45
C CYS A 127 -11.46 25.90 -0.35
N GLY A 128 -10.74 26.78 -1.07
CA GLY A 128 -11.37 27.79 -1.93
C GLY A 128 -12.26 27.16 -3.03
N ALA A 129 -13.03 28.00 -3.72
CA ALA A 129 -14.00 27.55 -4.74
C ALA A 129 -13.40 26.53 -5.73
N GLY A 130 -14.17 25.47 -6.02
CA GLY A 130 -13.75 24.38 -6.91
C GLY A 130 -12.83 23.35 -6.27
N ARG A 131 -12.63 23.40 -4.94
CA ARG A 131 -11.84 22.43 -4.18
C ARG A 131 -12.58 21.97 -2.93
N THR A 132 -12.20 20.81 -2.41
CA THR A 132 -12.66 20.26 -1.13
C THR A 132 -11.50 19.68 -0.35
N LEU A 133 -11.68 19.48 0.96
CA LEU A 133 -10.68 18.86 1.81
C LEU A 133 -10.42 17.42 1.35
N LEU A 134 -9.16 17.01 1.46
CA LEU A 134 -8.76 15.62 1.29
C LEU A 134 -9.24 14.81 2.50
N THR A 135 -9.81 13.62 2.28
CA THR A 135 -10.22 12.76 3.41
C THR A 135 -9.03 12.00 4.01
N PRO A 136 -9.07 11.59 5.29
CA PRO A 136 -8.05 10.71 5.88
C PRO A 136 -7.81 9.43 5.10
N GLN A 137 -8.87 8.82 4.57
CA GLN A 137 -8.74 7.61 3.77
C GLN A 137 -7.96 7.85 2.48
N GLU A 138 -8.27 8.92 1.74
CA GLU A 138 -7.53 9.28 0.52
C GLU A 138 -6.09 9.69 0.79
N ALA A 139 -5.82 10.30 1.94
CA ALA A 139 -4.47 10.60 2.39
C ALA A 139 -3.67 9.31 2.62
N ARG A 140 -4.25 8.30 3.28
CA ARG A 140 -3.58 7.01 3.53
C ARG A 140 -3.28 6.25 2.25
N THR A 141 -4.21 6.25 1.30
CA THR A 141 -4.02 5.57 0.01
C THR A 141 -2.84 6.16 -0.79
N ARG A 142 -2.44 7.41 -0.54
CA ARG A 142 -1.38 8.13 -1.26
C ARG A 142 -0.41 8.82 -0.31
N GLN A 143 -0.13 8.20 0.84
CA GLN A 143 0.56 8.86 1.95
C GLN A 143 1.90 9.47 1.54
N SER A 144 2.69 8.78 0.71
CA SER A 144 3.97 9.31 0.23
C SER A 144 3.81 10.55 -0.66
N GLU A 145 2.84 10.54 -1.58
CA GLU A 145 2.55 11.66 -2.48
C GLU A 145 2.00 12.86 -1.71
N VAL A 146 1.05 12.63 -0.80
CA VAL A 146 0.42 13.69 0.00
C VAL A 146 1.43 14.28 0.98
N CYS A 147 2.27 13.45 1.60
CA CYS A 147 3.31 13.93 2.52
C CYS A 147 4.34 14.79 1.80
N ALA A 148 4.67 14.47 0.55
CA ALA A 148 5.57 15.28 -0.28
C ALA A 148 4.98 16.65 -0.66
N LYS A 149 3.70 16.91 -0.39
CA LYS A 149 3.08 18.23 -0.54
C LYS A 149 3.22 19.13 0.68
N LEU A 150 3.59 18.57 1.82
CA LEU A 150 3.76 19.28 3.08
C LEU A 150 5.24 19.58 3.31
N ASP A 151 5.54 20.72 3.92
CA ASP A 151 6.88 20.92 4.48
C ASP A 151 7.10 20.02 5.69
N MET A 152 8.37 19.94 6.13
CA MET A 152 8.84 19.01 7.16
C MET A 152 8.00 19.05 8.45
N TRP A 153 7.52 20.23 8.85
CA TRP A 153 6.83 20.44 10.13
C TRP A 153 5.38 20.90 9.97
N ASP A 154 4.81 20.79 8.77
CA ASP A 154 3.44 21.21 8.57
C ASP A 154 2.47 20.19 9.18
N ILE A 155 1.32 20.72 9.59
CA ILE A 155 0.18 19.92 10.02
C ILE A 155 -1.03 20.46 9.29
N ALA A 156 -1.58 19.63 8.40
CA ALA A 156 -2.64 20.02 7.50
C ALA A 156 -3.96 19.32 7.84
N ARG A 157 -5.03 20.10 7.85
CA ARG A 157 -6.41 19.64 8.01
C ARG A 157 -6.81 18.71 6.88
N LEU A 158 -7.49 17.63 7.27
CA LEU A 158 -8.24 16.73 6.40
C LEU A 158 -9.73 16.87 6.68
N ASP A 159 -10.54 16.35 5.75
CA ASP A 159 -12.00 16.33 5.89
C ASP A 159 -12.43 15.51 7.12
N GLY A 160 -13.59 15.86 7.68
CA GLY A 160 -14.11 15.20 8.89
C GLY A 160 -13.34 15.50 10.18
N GLY A 161 -12.41 16.45 10.16
CA GLY A 161 -11.63 16.86 11.33
C GLY A 161 -10.32 16.09 11.51
N GLY A 162 -9.91 15.26 10.54
CA GLY A 162 -8.61 14.59 10.56
C GLY A 162 -7.44 15.53 10.30
N ALA A 163 -6.22 14.98 10.35
CA ALA A 163 -5.02 15.71 10.01
C ALA A 163 -3.95 14.81 9.38
N MET A 164 -3.08 15.42 8.59
CA MET A 164 -1.83 14.82 8.14
C MET A 164 -0.65 15.70 8.53
N LYS A 165 0.40 15.08 9.04
CA LYS A 165 1.63 15.76 9.46
C LYS A 165 2.71 15.59 8.40
N GLY A 166 3.62 16.55 8.32
CA GLY A 166 4.77 16.55 7.42
C GLY A 166 5.79 15.46 7.74
N SER A 167 6.84 15.41 6.93
CA SER A 167 7.87 14.37 6.97
C SER A 167 8.68 14.34 8.26
N GLY A 168 8.90 15.48 8.92
CA GLY A 168 9.55 15.57 10.23
C GLY A 168 8.75 14.90 11.36
N TYR A 169 7.45 14.71 11.16
CA TYR A 169 6.56 13.95 12.04
C TYR A 169 6.27 12.53 11.52
N GLY A 170 6.97 12.06 10.48
CA GLY A 170 6.80 10.73 9.92
C GLY A 170 5.56 10.55 9.06
N CYS A 171 5.03 11.63 8.47
CA CYS A 171 3.87 11.57 7.58
C CYS A 171 2.59 11.03 8.24
N VAL A 172 2.44 11.17 9.56
CA VAL A 172 1.34 10.56 10.34
C VAL A 172 -0.01 11.14 9.93
N ILE A 173 -1.02 10.27 9.80
CA ILE A 173 -2.41 10.63 9.49
C ILE A 173 -3.31 10.25 10.67
N THR A 174 -4.11 11.20 11.17
CA THR A 174 -5.11 10.99 12.22
C THR A 174 -6.51 11.27 11.68
N ASP A 175 -7.50 10.50 12.14
CA ASP A 175 -8.91 10.73 11.75
C ASP A 175 -9.55 11.87 12.54
N GLN A 176 -8.96 12.26 13.67
CA GLN A 176 -9.45 13.33 14.52
C GLN A 176 -8.27 14.15 15.06
N GLU A 177 -8.34 15.45 14.85
CA GLU A 177 -7.41 16.43 15.37
C GLU A 177 -8.22 17.66 15.81
N THR A 178 -8.31 17.87 17.12
CA THR A 178 -9.17 18.90 17.70
C THR A 178 -8.46 20.25 17.79
N GLN A 179 -7.15 20.29 17.61
CA GLN A 179 -6.39 21.52 17.61
C GLN A 179 -6.63 22.32 16.32
N LYS A 180 -6.50 23.64 16.43
CA LYS A 180 -6.47 24.52 15.26
C LYS A 180 -5.15 24.31 14.53
N LEU A 181 -5.22 24.10 13.22
CA LEU A 181 -4.06 23.76 12.40
C LEU A 181 -3.52 24.95 11.59
N GLY A 182 -2.31 24.78 11.09
CA GLY A 182 -1.64 25.80 10.27
C GLY A 182 -2.00 25.71 8.80
N HIS A 183 -2.46 24.56 8.31
CA HIS A 183 -2.60 24.24 6.89
C HIS A 183 -3.85 23.37 6.64
N ALA A 184 -4.20 23.20 5.37
CA ALA A 184 -5.25 22.30 4.90
C ALA A 184 -4.81 21.61 3.59
N LEU A 185 -5.13 20.33 3.44
CA LEU A 185 -4.89 19.60 2.19
C LEU A 185 -6.17 19.59 1.35
N CYS A 186 -6.10 20.19 0.19
CA CYS A 186 -7.23 20.39 -0.70
C CYS A 186 -7.05 19.63 -2.01
N LYS A 187 -8.14 19.05 -2.52
CA LYS A 187 -8.22 18.44 -3.86
C LYS A 187 -9.26 19.18 -4.70
N SER A 188 -9.07 19.24 -6.02
CA SER A 188 -10.12 19.74 -6.93
C SER A 188 -11.39 18.89 -6.87
N LEU A 189 -12.53 19.56 -6.99
CA LEU A 189 -13.81 18.95 -7.33
C LEU A 189 -13.77 18.69 -8.84
N ASN A 190 -13.64 17.43 -9.25
CA ASN A 190 -13.79 17.01 -10.64
C ASN A 190 -15.26 16.80 -10.97
#